data_AF-A0A975FZM3-F1
#
_entry.id   AF-A0A975FZM3-F1
#
_cell.length_a   1.000
_cell.length_b   1.000
_cell.length_c   1.000
_cell.angle_alpha   90.00
_cell.angle_beta   90.00
_cell.angle_gamma   90.00
#
_symmetry.space_group_name_H-M   'P 1'
#
loop_
_entity.id
_entity.type
_entity.pdbx_description
1 polymer ?
#
loop_
_entity_poly.entity_id
_entity_poly.type
_entity_poly.pdbx_seq_one_letter_code
_entity_poly.pdbx_strand_id
1 'polypeptide(L)'
;MRIKDETLMAYVDGELDEIERARIDKAARTDAALARRIQAQRRLREKLAGAFGGALEEAPPDRLVEAIQSQQRPPADVVDLGQARARRAAAARKPRALPAWAGWASAAAAVVLVAGVAIRFAPQAGLAGGGPLVGGPAGSLTAQGPLAGALEQQLASAAPASGQAVRIGVSFRSTDGRYCRTFQVQEGDGFAGLACREPSGWHIRMAVANPASAQGPAFRQAATDIPAPVTSAVDNLIQGAPLDAGEEAAARARGWRH
;
A
#
# COMPACT_ATOMS: atom_id res chain seq x y z
N MET A 1 -1.30 -26.48 -38.92
CA MET A 1 -1.80 -26.43 -37.51
C MET A 1 -2.14 -24.98 -37.20
N ARG A 2 -3.32 -24.66 -36.65
CA ARG A 2 -3.70 -23.25 -36.41
C ARG A 2 -3.26 -22.82 -35.01
N ILE A 3 -2.05 -22.28 -34.91
CA ILE A 3 -1.53 -21.66 -33.68
C ILE A 3 -2.08 -20.24 -33.57
N LYS A 4 -2.65 -19.91 -32.41
CA LYS A 4 -3.16 -18.57 -32.11
C LYS A 4 -2.02 -17.54 -32.03
N ASP A 5 -2.33 -16.28 -32.26
CA ASP A 5 -1.31 -15.23 -32.29
C ASP A 5 -0.70 -14.98 -30.91
N GLU A 6 -1.46 -15.12 -29.83
CA GLU A 6 -0.99 -14.94 -28.45
C GLU A 6 0.09 -15.97 -28.09
N THR A 7 -0.12 -17.23 -28.47
CA THR A 7 0.86 -18.31 -28.27
C THR A 7 2.12 -18.06 -29.10
N LEU A 8 1.99 -17.45 -30.28
CA LEU A 8 3.14 -17.15 -31.13
C LEU A 8 3.98 -15.99 -30.57
N MET A 9 3.34 -14.98 -30.00
CA MET A 9 4.00 -13.87 -29.31
C MET A 9 4.75 -14.39 -28.08
N ALA A 10 4.09 -15.18 -27.22
CA ALA A 10 4.72 -15.82 -26.06
C ALA A 10 5.92 -16.71 -26.47
N TYR A 11 5.82 -17.42 -27.59
CA TYR A 11 6.95 -18.21 -28.13
C TYR A 11 8.13 -17.31 -28.53
N VAL A 12 7.88 -16.19 -29.21
CA VAL A 12 8.93 -15.24 -29.64
C VAL A 12 9.54 -14.50 -28.46
N ASP A 13 8.75 -14.24 -27.41
CA ASP A 13 9.21 -13.56 -26.20
C ASP A 13 9.94 -14.49 -25.22
N GLY A 14 9.87 -15.81 -25.42
CA GLY A 14 10.54 -16.80 -24.59
C GLY A 14 9.74 -17.27 -23.36
N GLU A 15 8.47 -16.88 -23.27
CA GLU A 15 7.58 -17.09 -22.12
C GLU A 15 6.89 -18.46 -22.11
N LEU A 16 7.04 -19.26 -23.18
CA LEU A 16 6.50 -20.63 -23.22
C LEU A 16 7.41 -21.62 -22.51
N ASP A 17 6.78 -22.64 -21.92
CA ASP A 17 7.47 -23.82 -21.39
C ASP A 17 8.18 -24.63 -22.48
N GLU A 18 9.11 -25.49 -22.07
CA GLU A 18 9.97 -26.25 -22.96
C GLU A 18 9.19 -27.22 -23.87
N ILE A 19 8.07 -27.77 -23.40
CA ILE A 19 7.26 -28.74 -24.15
C ILE A 19 6.50 -28.03 -25.27
N GLU A 20 5.88 -26.90 -24.96
CA GLU A 20 5.14 -26.10 -25.94
C GLU A 20 6.08 -25.47 -26.96
N ARG A 21 7.24 -24.99 -26.52
CA ARG A 21 8.30 -24.48 -27.40
C ARG A 21 8.77 -25.53 -28.41
N ALA A 22 9.10 -26.74 -27.94
CA ALA A 22 9.52 -27.84 -28.82
C ALA A 22 8.43 -28.25 -29.83
N ARG A 23 7.15 -28.18 -29.43
CA ARG A 23 6.01 -28.43 -30.32
C ARG A 23 5.93 -27.41 -31.46
N ILE A 24 6.12 -26.13 -31.14
CA ILE A 24 6.12 -25.04 -32.13
C ILE A 24 7.33 -25.15 -33.05
N ASP A 25 8.52 -25.44 -32.50
CA ASP A 25 9.74 -25.65 -33.29
C ASP A 25 9.58 -26.79 -34.30
N LYS A 26 8.99 -27.91 -33.86
CA LYS A 26 8.70 -29.04 -34.74
C LYS A 26 7.71 -28.66 -35.84
N ALA A 27 6.65 -27.92 -35.49
CA ALA A 27 5.65 -27.47 -36.46
C ALA A 27 6.22 -26.46 -37.46
N ALA A 28 7.10 -25.55 -37.03
CA ALA A 28 7.72 -24.55 -37.90
C ALA A 28 8.66 -25.16 -38.95
N ARG A 29 9.23 -26.35 -38.71
CA ARG A 29 10.07 -27.07 -39.69
C ARG A 29 9.28 -27.58 -40.89
N THR A 30 7.98 -27.85 -40.73
CA THR A 30 7.14 -28.44 -41.79
C THR A 30 6.10 -27.45 -42.33
N ASP A 31 5.79 -26.38 -41.60
CA ASP A 31 4.84 -25.35 -41.98
C ASP A 31 5.54 -24.01 -42.29
N ALA A 32 5.75 -23.75 -43.58
CA ALA A 32 6.38 -22.52 -44.06
C ALA A 32 5.55 -21.26 -43.76
N ALA A 33 4.22 -21.36 -43.63
CA ALA A 33 3.38 -20.22 -43.28
C ALA A 33 3.56 -19.84 -41.79
N LEU A 34 3.65 -20.84 -40.92
CA LEU A 34 3.98 -20.64 -39.51
C LEU A 34 5.39 -20.04 -39.35
N ALA A 35 6.38 -20.57 -40.06
CA ALA A 35 7.74 -20.03 -40.02
C ALA A 35 7.79 -18.54 -40.44
N ARG A 36 7.03 -18.14 -41.48
CA ARG A 36 6.91 -16.73 -41.88
C ARG A 36 6.26 -15.86 -40.80
N ARG A 37 5.23 -16.36 -40.11
CA ARG A 37 4.59 -15.63 -39.00
C ARG A 37 5.55 -15.42 -37.83
N ILE A 38 6.32 -16.45 -37.45
CA ILE A 38 7.36 -16.35 -36.42
C ILE A 38 8.39 -15.28 -36.80
N GLN A 39 8.87 -15.31 -38.05
CA GLN A 39 9.83 -14.33 -38.54
C GLN A 39 9.27 -12.90 -38.56
N ALA A 40 7.99 -12.72 -38.90
CA ALA A 40 7.34 -11.41 -38.85
C ALA A 40 7.30 -10.86 -37.41
N GLN A 41 6.95 -11.69 -36.43
CA GLN A 41 6.94 -11.33 -35.01
C GLN A 41 8.35 -10.99 -34.49
N ARG A 42 9.37 -11.79 -34.86
CA ARG A 42 10.77 -11.50 -34.50
C ARG A 42 11.25 -10.16 -35.06
N ARG A 43 10.95 -9.86 -36.33
CA ARG A 43 11.27 -8.57 -36.94
C ARG A 43 10.58 -7.40 -36.26
N LEU A 44 9.33 -7.58 -35.83
CA LEU A 44 8.60 -6.56 -35.06
C LEU A 44 9.30 -6.31 -33.72
N ARG A 45 9.64 -7.38 -32.99
CA ARG A 45 10.37 -7.28 -31.72
C ARG A 45 11.72 -6.59 -31.89
N GLU A 46 12.49 -6.92 -32.92
CA GLU A 46 13.77 -6.25 -33.23
C GLU A 46 13.58 -4.76 -33.50
N LYS A 47 12.55 -4.35 -34.26
CA LYS A 47 12.25 -2.93 -34.49
C LYS A 47 11.89 -2.19 -33.20
N LEU A 48 11.09 -2.82 -32.35
CA LEU A 48 10.72 -2.23 -31.05
C LEU A 48 11.93 -2.14 -30.13
N ALA A 49 12.74 -3.19 -30.04
CA ALA A 49 13.96 -3.20 -29.26
C ALA A 49 14.95 -2.12 -29.76
N GLY A 50 15.08 -1.92 -31.07
CA GLY A 50 15.91 -0.85 -31.63
C GLY A 50 15.37 0.55 -31.33
N ALA A 51 14.05 0.75 -31.38
CA ALA A 51 13.43 2.06 -31.13
C ALA A 51 13.43 2.45 -29.65
N PHE A 52 13.27 1.49 -28.74
CA PHE A 52 13.12 1.72 -27.31
C PHE A 52 14.32 1.25 -26.46
N GLY A 53 15.32 0.63 -27.08
CA GLY A 53 16.49 0.08 -26.38
C GLY A 53 17.31 1.13 -25.63
N GLY A 54 17.42 2.34 -26.18
CA GLY A 54 18.13 3.44 -25.53
C GLY A 54 17.57 3.85 -24.17
N ALA A 55 16.27 3.62 -23.92
CA ALA A 55 15.67 3.87 -22.61
C ALA A 55 16.11 2.85 -21.54
N LEU A 56 16.56 1.66 -21.95
CA LEU A 56 17.11 0.64 -21.03
C LEU A 56 18.57 0.93 -20.65
N GLU A 57 19.24 1.78 -21.43
CA GLU A 57 20.63 2.20 -21.20
C GLU A 57 20.71 3.51 -20.40
N GLU A 58 19.57 4.16 -20.15
CA GLU A 58 19.48 5.32 -19.28
C GLU A 58 19.87 4.93 -17.85
N ALA A 59 20.77 5.73 -17.25
CA ALA A 59 21.16 5.50 -15.87
C ALA A 59 19.92 5.59 -14.97
N PRO A 60 19.72 4.64 -14.05
CA PRO A 60 18.60 4.71 -13.11
C PRO A 60 18.70 6.01 -12.29
N PRO A 61 17.58 6.68 -11.99
CA PRO A 61 17.58 7.92 -11.22
C PRO A 61 18.36 7.81 -9.91
N ASP A 62 19.14 8.84 -9.57
CA ASP A 62 20.04 8.87 -8.40
C ASP A 62 19.33 8.44 -7.10
N ARG A 63 18.09 8.90 -6.90
CA ARG A 63 17.27 8.52 -5.73
C ARG A 63 17.09 7.01 -5.55
N LEU A 64 17.05 6.23 -6.63
CA LEU A 64 16.94 4.76 -6.56
C LEU A 64 18.29 4.13 -6.21
N VAL A 65 19.37 4.65 -6.77
CA VAL A 65 20.73 4.23 -6.45
C VAL A 65 21.02 4.49 -4.96
N GLU A 66 20.69 5.69 -4.47
CA GLU A 66 20.80 6.07 -3.06
C GLU A 66 19.90 5.24 -2.14
N ALA A 67 18.68 4.91 -2.57
CA ALA A 67 17.77 4.07 -1.80
C ALA A 67 18.32 2.63 -1.63
N ILE A 68 19.02 2.10 -2.63
CA ILE A 68 19.65 0.78 -2.55
C ILE A 68 20.91 0.84 -1.67
N GLN A 69 21.76 1.86 -1.88
CA GLN A 69 23.00 2.04 -1.11
C GLN A 69 22.73 2.32 0.37
N SER A 70 21.69 3.08 0.71
CA SER A 70 21.30 3.32 2.11
C SER A 70 20.71 2.09 2.81
N GLN A 71 20.23 1.10 2.04
CA GLN A 71 19.81 -0.21 2.54
C GLN A 71 20.97 -1.19 2.71
N GLN A 72 22.13 -0.93 2.11
CA GLN A 72 23.35 -1.70 2.36
C GLN A 72 23.86 -1.33 3.75
N ARG A 73 23.32 -2.02 4.76
CA ARG A 73 23.81 -1.97 6.12
C ARG A 73 25.29 -2.40 6.09
N PRO A 74 26.22 -1.66 6.72
CA PRO A 74 27.58 -2.15 6.91
C PRO A 74 27.52 -3.56 7.52
N PRO A 75 28.48 -4.46 7.22
CA PRO A 75 28.50 -5.79 7.81
C PRO A 75 28.31 -5.64 9.31
N ALA A 76 27.22 -6.20 9.82
CA ALA A 76 26.81 -6.00 11.20
C ALA A 76 28.00 -6.37 12.08
N ASP A 77 28.43 -5.44 12.93
CA ASP A 77 29.44 -5.72 13.95
C ASP A 77 28.91 -6.88 14.79
N VAL A 78 29.45 -8.08 14.57
CA VAL A 78 28.96 -9.30 15.20
C VAL A 78 29.41 -9.25 16.65
N VAL A 79 28.58 -8.63 17.48
CA VAL A 79 28.86 -8.51 18.91
C VAL A 79 28.67 -9.88 19.54
N ASP A 80 29.73 -10.40 20.15
CA ASP A 80 29.68 -11.63 20.93
C ASP A 80 28.72 -11.45 22.12
N LEU A 81 27.53 -12.06 22.00
CA LEU A 81 26.48 -12.00 23.02
C LEU A 81 26.93 -12.64 24.35
N GLY A 82 27.89 -13.57 24.31
CA GLY A 82 28.51 -14.16 25.48
C GLY A 82 29.34 -13.14 26.26
N GLN A 83 30.19 -12.37 25.57
CA GLN A 83 30.96 -11.29 26.20
C GLN A 83 30.05 -10.17 26.74
N ALA A 84 28.99 -9.81 26.01
CA ALA A 84 28.01 -8.82 26.48
C ALA A 84 27.27 -9.27 27.75
N ARG A 85 26.90 -10.57 27.84
CA ARG A 85 26.29 -11.14 29.05
C ARG A 85 27.28 -11.20 30.21
N ALA A 86 28.53 -11.58 29.97
CA ALA A 86 29.56 -11.61 31.00
C ALA A 86 29.83 -10.22 31.61
N ARG A 87 29.90 -9.17 30.76
CA ARG A 87 30.03 -7.78 31.22
C ARG A 87 28.83 -7.32 32.05
N ARG A 88 27.59 -7.64 31.65
CA ARG A 88 26.38 -7.34 32.44
C ARG A 88 26.36 -8.08 33.78
N ALA A 89 26.73 -9.35 33.80
CA ALA A 89 26.80 -10.14 35.03
C ALA A 89 27.87 -9.60 36.00
N ALA A 90 29.01 -9.13 35.48
CA ALA A 90 30.04 -8.47 36.28
C ALA A 90 29.59 -7.11 36.83
N ALA A 91 28.84 -6.33 36.04
CA ALA A 91 28.31 -5.03 36.46
C ALA A 91 27.18 -5.16 37.51
N ALA A 92 26.37 -6.22 37.44
CA ALA A 92 25.28 -6.51 38.38
C ALA A 92 25.78 -6.93 39.77
N ARG A 93 27.05 -7.38 39.89
CA ARG A 93 27.67 -7.79 41.16
C ARG A 93 28.29 -6.63 41.95
N LYS A 94 28.30 -5.40 41.41
CA LYS A 94 28.74 -4.24 42.17
C LYS A 94 27.55 -3.66 42.95
N PRO A 95 27.57 -3.63 44.30
CA PRO A 95 26.55 -2.91 45.05
C PRO A 95 26.67 -1.43 44.72
N ARG A 96 25.70 -0.89 43.97
CA ARG A 96 25.54 0.55 43.81
C ARG A 96 24.98 1.11 45.12
N ALA A 97 25.86 1.60 45.99
CA ALA A 97 25.46 2.47 47.07
C ALA A 97 24.91 3.76 46.45
N LEU A 98 23.58 3.90 46.44
CA LEU A 98 22.93 5.16 46.05
C LEU A 98 22.95 6.10 47.27
N PRO A 99 23.41 7.35 47.13
CA PRO A 99 23.42 8.28 48.24
C PRO A 99 21.98 8.73 48.57
N ALA A 100 21.68 8.85 49.86
CA ALA A 100 20.34 9.02 50.43
C ALA A 100 19.57 10.30 50.04
N TRP A 101 20.16 11.19 49.23
CA TRP A 101 19.53 12.44 48.79
C TRP A 101 18.77 12.32 47.45
N ALA A 102 18.84 11.18 46.75
CA ALA A 102 18.19 10.97 45.46
C ALA A 102 16.67 10.66 45.51
N GLY A 103 16.05 10.69 46.69
CA GLY A 103 14.63 10.33 46.89
C GLY A 103 13.60 11.36 46.44
N TRP A 104 14.01 12.59 46.09
CA TRP A 104 13.07 13.71 45.93
C TRP A 104 12.89 14.21 44.48
N ALA A 105 13.64 13.68 43.51
CA ALA A 105 13.60 14.14 42.11
C ALA A 105 13.00 13.13 41.11
N SER A 106 12.68 11.90 41.53
CA SER A 106 12.26 10.82 40.64
C SER A 106 10.76 10.75 40.38
N ALA A 107 9.92 11.47 41.11
CA ALA A 107 8.47 11.37 40.98
C ALA A 107 7.88 12.13 39.78
N ALA A 108 8.48 13.25 39.36
CA ALA A 108 7.92 14.09 38.28
C ALA A 108 8.34 13.63 36.87
N ALA A 109 9.59 13.20 36.69
CA ALA A 109 10.11 12.85 35.37
C ALA A 109 9.61 11.49 34.85
N ALA A 110 9.33 10.54 35.75
CA ALA A 110 8.79 9.23 35.37
C ALA A 110 7.32 9.32 34.91
N VAL A 111 6.52 10.23 35.49
CA VAL A 111 5.11 10.38 35.12
C VAL A 111 4.95 10.99 33.73
N VAL A 112 5.79 11.95 33.32
CA VAL A 112 5.70 12.57 31.98
C VAL A 112 6.17 11.63 30.87
N LEU A 113 7.23 10.83 31.11
CA LEU A 113 7.72 9.86 30.13
C LEU A 113 6.79 8.63 30.02
N VAL A 114 6.24 8.15 31.14
CA VAL A 114 5.26 7.06 31.12
C VAL A 114 3.93 7.55 30.51
N ALA A 115 3.46 8.76 30.81
CA ALA A 115 2.27 9.32 30.18
C ALA A 115 2.47 9.55 28.67
N GLY A 116 3.62 10.09 28.26
CA GLY A 116 3.92 10.34 26.84
C GLY A 116 4.04 9.06 26.00
N VAL A 117 4.66 8.00 26.54
CA VAL A 117 4.79 6.70 25.86
C VAL A 117 3.47 5.91 25.95
N ALA A 118 2.74 5.97 27.06
CA ALA A 118 1.44 5.32 27.19
C ALA A 118 0.38 5.95 26.26
N ILE A 119 0.40 7.26 26.01
CA ILE A 119 -0.51 7.89 25.04
C ILE A 119 -0.16 7.47 23.59
N ARG A 120 1.12 7.24 23.30
CA ARG A 120 1.59 6.86 21.95
C ARG A 120 1.37 5.37 21.62
N PHE A 121 1.37 4.50 22.63
CA PHE A 121 1.27 3.04 22.53
C PHE A 121 0.05 2.44 23.22
N ALA A 122 -0.84 3.24 23.81
CA ALA A 122 -2.14 2.75 24.22
C ALA A 122 -2.81 2.19 22.97
N PRO A 123 -3.17 0.89 22.94
CA PRO A 123 -4.22 0.49 22.04
C PRO A 123 -5.38 1.41 22.36
N GLN A 124 -5.95 2.07 21.36
CA GLN A 124 -7.23 2.72 21.51
C GLN A 124 -8.24 1.60 21.73
N ALA A 125 -8.23 1.05 22.95
CA ALA A 125 -9.25 0.17 23.47
C ALA A 125 -10.50 1.04 23.47
N GLY A 126 -11.26 0.90 22.39
CA GLY A 126 -12.48 1.62 22.13
C GLY A 126 -13.40 1.46 23.32
N LEU A 127 -13.48 2.49 24.14
CA LEU A 127 -14.64 2.72 24.95
C LEU A 127 -15.76 3.13 23.99
N ALA A 128 -16.85 2.36 24.05
CA ALA A 128 -18.13 2.57 23.39
C ALA A 128 -18.23 2.18 21.90
N GLY A 129 -18.52 0.91 21.65
CA GLY A 129 -19.82 0.44 21.12
C GLY A 129 -20.46 1.11 19.88
N GLY A 130 -19.72 1.90 19.10
CA GLY A 130 -20.16 2.45 17.84
C GLY A 130 -19.44 1.78 16.69
N GLY A 131 -20.19 1.28 15.70
CA GLY A 131 -19.58 0.83 14.44
C GLY A 131 -18.83 1.97 13.73
N PRO A 132 -18.12 1.69 12.63
CA PRO A 132 -17.33 2.69 11.90
C PRO A 132 -18.16 3.83 11.29
N LEU A 133 -19.49 3.75 11.39
CA LEU A 133 -20.47 4.67 10.83
C LEU A 133 -21.46 5.09 11.92
N VAL A 134 -21.89 6.36 11.86
CA VAL A 134 -23.03 6.86 12.62
C VAL A 134 -24.14 7.32 11.70
N GLY A 135 -25.38 7.05 12.09
CA GLY A 135 -26.55 7.66 11.44
C GLY A 135 -26.70 9.13 11.85
N GLY A 136 -26.82 10.01 10.87
CA GLY A 136 -27.20 11.40 11.02
C GLY A 136 -28.67 11.64 10.66
N PRO A 137 -29.11 12.91 10.70
CA PRO A 137 -30.44 13.29 10.25
C PRO A 137 -30.72 12.82 8.81
N ALA A 138 -31.97 12.47 8.53
CA ALA A 138 -32.43 12.01 7.21
C ALA A 138 -31.73 10.76 6.65
N GLY A 139 -31.16 9.91 7.50
CA GLY A 139 -30.52 8.65 7.06
C GLY A 139 -29.12 8.86 6.45
N SER A 140 -28.51 10.02 6.65
CA SER A 140 -27.10 10.24 6.31
C SER A 140 -26.20 9.33 7.14
N LEU A 141 -25.10 8.85 6.56
CA LEU A 141 -24.09 8.06 7.26
C LEU A 141 -22.81 8.88 7.32
N THR A 142 -22.29 9.13 8.52
CA THR A 142 -21.01 9.81 8.70
C THR A 142 -19.99 8.81 9.24
N ALA A 143 -18.77 8.86 8.71
CA ALA A 143 -17.67 8.05 9.21
C ALA A 143 -17.33 8.43 10.66
N GLN A 144 -16.99 7.44 11.49
CA GLN A 144 -16.54 7.63 12.87
C GLN A 144 -15.29 6.81 13.20
N GLY A 145 -14.70 7.11 14.36
CA GLY A 145 -13.61 6.33 14.94
C GLY A 145 -12.42 6.14 13.98
N PRO A 146 -11.89 4.92 13.85
CA PRO A 146 -10.75 4.63 12.97
C PRO A 146 -10.99 5.00 11.50
N LEU A 147 -12.23 4.85 10.99
CA LEU A 147 -12.55 5.19 9.59
C LEU A 147 -12.48 6.69 9.36
N ALA A 148 -13.05 7.50 10.25
CA ALA A 148 -12.95 8.96 10.16
C ALA A 148 -11.49 9.43 10.22
N GLY A 149 -10.69 8.84 11.13
CA GLY A 149 -9.27 9.15 11.26
C GLY A 149 -8.47 8.80 9.99
N ALA A 150 -8.73 7.64 9.39
CA ALA A 150 -8.11 7.23 8.14
C ALA A 150 -8.50 8.16 6.97
N LEU A 151 -9.79 8.46 6.81
CA LEU A 151 -10.28 9.38 5.78
C LEU A 151 -9.69 10.80 5.93
N GLU A 152 -9.40 11.23 7.15
CA GLU A 152 -8.81 12.55 7.39
C GLU A 152 -7.29 12.57 7.16
N GLN A 153 -6.55 11.57 7.65
CA GLN A 153 -5.10 11.68 7.83
C GLN A 153 -4.26 10.74 6.96
N GLN A 154 -4.78 9.56 6.61
CA GLN A 154 -4.03 8.57 5.84
C GLN A 154 -3.90 9.07 4.39
N LEU A 155 -2.73 8.89 3.78
CA LEU A 155 -2.54 9.10 2.34
C LEU A 155 -2.94 7.81 1.60
N ALA A 156 -3.52 7.94 0.40
CA ALA A 156 -3.84 6.81 -0.48
C ALA A 156 -2.58 6.00 -0.83
N SER A 157 -1.44 6.68 -0.95
CA SER A 157 -0.13 6.07 -1.24
C SER A 157 0.53 5.39 -0.04
N ALA A 158 0.00 5.57 1.17
CA ALA A 158 0.59 4.96 2.36
C ALA A 158 0.41 3.44 2.32
N ALA A 159 1.52 2.70 2.45
CA ALA A 159 1.46 1.27 2.65
C ALA A 159 0.60 0.96 3.90
N PRO A 160 -0.33 0.00 3.84
CA PRO A 160 -1.10 -0.38 5.01
C PRO A 160 -0.12 -0.85 6.08
N ALA A 161 -0.12 -0.17 7.24
CA ALA A 161 0.64 -0.66 8.38
C ALA A 161 0.02 -1.98 8.83
N SER A 162 0.86 -2.95 9.20
CA SER A 162 0.40 -4.25 9.71
C SER A 162 -0.58 -4.04 10.87
N GLY A 163 -1.84 -4.44 10.69
CA GLY A 163 -2.91 -4.27 11.68
C GLY A 163 -3.83 -3.06 11.51
N GLN A 164 -3.69 -2.25 10.45
CA GLN A 164 -4.70 -1.23 10.14
C GLN A 164 -5.97 -1.87 9.55
N ALA A 165 -7.09 -1.70 10.25
CA ALA A 165 -8.41 -2.16 9.82
C ALA A 165 -8.97 -1.37 8.63
N VAL A 166 -8.43 -0.19 8.34
CA VAL A 166 -8.93 0.69 7.27
C VAL A 166 -7.82 0.99 6.26
N ARG A 167 -8.15 0.88 4.97
CA ARG A 167 -7.28 1.25 3.85
C ARG A 167 -7.97 2.29 2.99
N ILE A 168 -7.25 3.36 2.66
CA ILE A 168 -7.71 4.36 1.69
C ILE A 168 -7.30 3.95 0.27
N GLY A 169 -8.21 4.09 -0.68
CA GLY A 169 -8.02 3.75 -2.09
C GLY A 169 -7.55 4.94 -2.90
N VAL A 170 -8.47 5.66 -3.53
CA VAL A 170 -8.19 6.86 -4.32
C VAL A 170 -8.82 8.09 -3.67
N SER A 171 -8.20 9.24 -3.88
CA SER A 171 -8.73 10.55 -3.49
C SER A 171 -8.98 11.35 -4.76
N PHE A 172 -10.09 12.09 -4.84
CA PHE A 172 -10.42 12.88 -6.02
C PHE A 172 -11.32 14.07 -5.67
N ARG A 173 -11.46 15.00 -6.62
CA ARG A 173 -12.49 16.05 -6.56
C ARG A 173 -13.74 15.60 -7.31
N SER A 174 -14.91 15.71 -6.68
CA SER A 174 -16.18 15.44 -7.34
C SER A 174 -16.63 16.62 -8.21
N THR A 175 -17.61 16.39 -9.07
CA THR A 175 -18.23 17.39 -9.95
C THR A 175 -18.86 18.58 -9.22
N ASP A 176 -19.22 18.41 -7.94
CA ASP A 176 -19.68 19.48 -7.05
C ASP A 176 -18.54 20.20 -6.30
N GLY A 177 -17.30 19.91 -6.70
CA GLY A 177 -16.08 20.47 -6.15
C GLY A 177 -15.53 19.70 -4.97
N ARG A 178 -16.32 18.89 -4.25
CA ARG A 178 -15.95 18.28 -2.95
C ARG A 178 -14.81 17.28 -3.05
N TYR A 179 -14.03 17.13 -1.96
CA TYR A 179 -13.06 16.03 -1.90
C TYR A 179 -13.77 14.73 -1.53
N CYS A 180 -13.59 13.70 -2.35
CA CYS A 180 -14.12 12.36 -2.07
C CYS A 180 -12.99 11.33 -2.08
N ARG A 181 -13.15 10.29 -1.26
CA ARG A 181 -12.15 9.25 -1.04
C ARG A 181 -12.82 7.87 -0.99
N THR A 182 -12.23 6.90 -1.67
CA THR A 182 -12.64 5.49 -1.50
C THR A 182 -11.90 4.86 -0.34
N PHE A 183 -12.55 3.92 0.33
CA PHE A 183 -11.99 3.24 1.48
C PHE A 183 -12.41 1.77 1.53
N GLN A 184 -11.67 0.98 2.31
CA GLN A 184 -12.00 -0.39 2.67
C GLN A 184 -11.79 -0.57 4.16
N VAL A 185 -12.73 -1.24 4.81
CA VAL A 185 -12.65 -1.68 6.19
C VAL A 185 -12.59 -3.21 6.16
N GLN A 186 -11.55 -3.78 6.79
CA GLN A 186 -11.29 -5.22 6.85
C GLN A 186 -11.71 -5.85 8.19
N GLU A 187 -12.32 -5.08 9.08
CA GLU A 187 -12.86 -5.56 10.36
C GLU A 187 -14.26 -6.16 10.18
N GLY A 188 -14.56 -7.26 10.88
CA GLY A 188 -15.85 -7.95 10.81
C GLY A 188 -16.14 -8.51 9.41
N ASP A 189 -17.37 -8.30 8.92
CA ASP A 189 -17.81 -8.78 7.60
C ASP A 189 -17.19 -8.01 6.41
N GLY A 190 -16.38 -6.98 6.69
CA GLY A 190 -15.66 -6.20 5.69
C GLY A 190 -16.58 -5.38 4.78
N PHE A 191 -16.21 -4.14 4.51
CA PHE A 191 -16.94 -3.31 3.56
C PHE A 191 -16.04 -2.30 2.88
N ALA A 192 -16.43 -1.89 1.69
CA ALA A 192 -15.77 -0.85 0.93
C ALA A 192 -16.77 0.24 0.57
N GLY A 193 -16.29 1.46 0.37
CA GLY A 193 -17.21 2.55 0.10
C GLY A 193 -16.54 3.80 -0.44
N LEU A 194 -17.39 4.80 -0.63
CA LEU A 194 -17.04 6.15 -1.05
C LEU A 194 -17.53 7.13 0.01
N ALA A 195 -16.64 7.99 0.48
CA ALA A 195 -16.98 9.08 1.39
C ALA A 195 -16.59 10.43 0.77
N CYS A 196 -17.42 11.46 0.98
CA CYS A 196 -17.13 12.82 0.56
C CYS A 196 -17.02 13.75 1.77
N ARG A 197 -16.14 14.74 1.67
CA ARG A 197 -15.90 15.72 2.72
C ARG A 197 -17.03 16.74 2.75
N GLU A 198 -17.61 16.91 3.94
CA GLU A 198 -18.56 17.96 4.28
C GLU A 198 -18.09 18.73 5.53
N PRO A 199 -18.70 19.88 5.85
CA PRO A 199 -18.31 20.67 7.02
C PRO A 199 -18.39 19.90 8.35
N SER A 200 -19.33 18.95 8.46
CA SER A 200 -19.55 18.13 9.65
C SER A 200 -18.70 16.85 9.70
N GLY A 201 -17.93 16.55 8.66
CA GLY A 201 -17.07 15.37 8.61
C GLY A 201 -17.10 14.65 7.26
N TRP A 202 -16.72 13.38 7.27
CA TRP A 202 -16.74 12.53 6.07
C TRP A 202 -18.08 11.79 5.96
N HIS A 203 -18.87 12.13 4.96
CA HIS A 203 -20.19 11.51 4.72
C HIS A 203 -20.07 10.36 3.73
N ILE A 204 -20.59 9.20 4.11
CA ILE A 204 -20.61 8.01 3.28
C ILE A 204 -21.70 8.16 2.23
N ARG A 205 -21.29 8.15 0.96
CA ARG A 205 -22.18 8.16 -0.20
C ARG A 205 -22.65 6.76 -0.55
N MET A 206 -21.78 5.78 -0.35
CA MET A 206 -22.11 4.37 -0.49
C MET A 206 -21.18 3.51 0.35
N ALA A 207 -21.70 2.37 0.78
CA ALA A 207 -20.95 1.28 1.36
C ALA A 207 -21.51 -0.02 0.79
N VAL A 208 -20.62 -0.93 0.41
CA VAL A 208 -20.96 -2.26 -0.09
C VAL A 208 -20.16 -3.29 0.70
N ALA A 209 -20.76 -4.44 0.96
CA ALA A 209 -20.05 -5.55 1.58
C ALA A 209 -18.81 -5.90 0.73
N ASN A 210 -17.68 -6.05 1.40
CA ASN A 210 -16.41 -6.44 0.80
C ASN A 210 -15.74 -7.45 1.72
N PRO A 211 -16.33 -8.65 1.87
CA PRO A 211 -15.72 -9.70 2.65
C PRO A 211 -14.35 -9.98 2.03
N ALA A 212 -13.29 -9.88 2.83
CA ALA A 212 -11.93 -10.11 2.37
C ALA A 212 -11.89 -11.49 1.69
N SER A 213 -11.70 -11.51 0.37
CA SER A 213 -11.52 -12.76 -0.34
C SER A 213 -10.26 -13.40 0.23
N ALA A 214 -10.38 -14.64 0.72
CA ALA A 214 -9.27 -15.48 1.16
C ALA A 214 -8.39 -15.90 -0.03
N GLN A 215 -7.93 -14.95 -0.83
CA GLN A 215 -7.00 -15.16 -1.91
C GLN A 215 -5.61 -15.14 -1.29
N GLY A 216 -5.02 -16.33 -1.24
CA GLY A 216 -3.67 -16.55 -0.73
C GLY A 216 -2.60 -15.74 -1.48
N PRO A 217 -1.32 -15.86 -1.07
CA PRO A 217 -0.23 -14.95 -1.46
C PRO A 217 0.17 -14.96 -2.95
N ALA A 218 -0.60 -15.60 -3.84
CA ALA A 218 -0.17 -15.86 -5.20
C ALA A 218 -0.35 -14.67 -6.17
N PHE A 219 -1.34 -13.80 -5.97
CA PHE A 219 -1.49 -12.59 -6.78
C PHE A 219 -2.18 -11.49 -5.98
N ARG A 220 -1.40 -10.52 -5.48
CA ARG A 220 -1.94 -9.26 -4.95
C ARG A 220 -1.77 -8.20 -6.03
N GLN A 221 -2.86 -7.83 -6.70
CA GLN A 221 -2.81 -6.68 -7.61
C GLN A 221 -2.55 -5.41 -6.81
N ALA A 222 -1.79 -4.47 -7.39
CA ALA A 222 -1.45 -3.20 -6.74
C ALA A 222 -2.66 -2.27 -6.55
N ALA A 223 -3.79 -2.57 -7.20
CA ALA A 223 -5.05 -1.90 -7.01
C ALA A 223 -5.65 -2.29 -5.64
N THR A 224 -6.11 -1.29 -4.91
CA THR A 224 -6.98 -1.48 -3.74
C THR A 224 -8.22 -2.24 -4.24
N ASP A 225 -8.51 -3.46 -3.74
CA ASP A 225 -9.63 -4.33 -4.15
C ASP A 225 -11.01 -3.69 -3.86
N ILE A 226 -11.29 -2.57 -4.52
CA ILE A 226 -12.51 -1.79 -4.38
C ILE A 226 -13.55 -2.46 -5.28
N PRO A 227 -14.72 -2.87 -4.74
CA PRO A 227 -15.76 -3.51 -5.54
C PRO A 227 -16.27 -2.65 -6.68
N ALA A 228 -16.66 -3.29 -7.79
CA ALA A 228 -17.14 -2.65 -9.02
C ALA A 228 -18.25 -1.59 -8.83
N PRO A 229 -19.21 -1.75 -7.89
CA PRO A 229 -20.20 -0.69 -7.63
C PRO A 229 -19.54 0.61 -7.15
N VAL A 230 -18.48 0.52 -6.34
CA VAL A 230 -17.78 1.70 -5.80
C VAL A 230 -16.94 2.37 -6.87
N THR A 231 -16.22 1.63 -7.72
CA THR A 231 -15.49 2.23 -8.85
C THR A 231 -16.45 2.91 -9.83
N SER A 232 -17.58 2.30 -10.13
CA SER A 232 -18.61 2.91 -11.00
C SER A 232 -19.17 4.22 -10.41
N ALA A 233 -19.31 4.31 -9.08
CA ALA A 233 -19.72 5.56 -8.45
C ALA A 233 -18.63 6.63 -8.48
N VAL A 234 -17.36 6.25 -8.39
CA VAL A 234 -16.23 7.18 -8.60
C VAL A 234 -16.27 7.73 -10.02
N ASP A 235 -16.39 6.87 -11.04
CA ASP A 235 -16.40 7.28 -12.45
C ASP A 235 -17.53 8.29 -12.77
N ASN A 236 -18.67 8.19 -12.09
CA ASN A 236 -19.79 9.12 -12.26
C ASN A 236 -19.62 10.44 -11.50
N LEU A 237 -18.82 10.46 -10.43
CA LEU A 237 -18.69 11.61 -9.54
C LEU A 237 -17.41 12.41 -9.79
N ILE A 238 -16.36 11.78 -10.30
CA ILE A 238 -15.04 12.38 -10.42
C ILE A 238 -15.01 13.50 -11.48
N GLN A 239 -14.36 14.60 -11.12
CA GLN A 239 -14.00 15.66 -12.05
C GLN A 239 -12.52 15.54 -12.40
N GLY A 240 -12.21 15.01 -13.58
CA GLY A 240 -10.84 14.85 -14.05
C GLY A 240 -10.15 13.59 -13.51
N ALA A 241 -8.85 13.67 -13.25
CA ALA A 241 -8.07 12.56 -12.72
C ALA A 241 -8.13 12.49 -11.19
N PRO A 242 -7.89 11.31 -10.58
CA PRO A 242 -7.63 11.22 -9.16
C PRO A 242 -6.44 12.10 -8.75
N LEU A 243 -6.48 12.58 -7.51
CA LEU A 243 -5.41 13.37 -6.92
C LEU A 243 -4.12 12.55 -6.90
N ASP A 244 -3.02 13.14 -7.35
CA ASP A 244 -1.71 12.57 -7.14
C ASP A 244 -1.26 12.68 -5.65
N ALA A 245 -0.12 12.08 -5.30
CA ALA A 245 0.37 12.06 -3.93
C ALA A 245 0.67 13.47 -3.37
N GLY A 246 1.12 14.41 -4.21
CA GLY A 246 1.41 15.78 -3.81
C GLY A 246 0.14 16.60 -3.61
N GLU A 247 -0.81 16.47 -4.55
CA GLU A 247 -2.12 17.11 -4.47
C GLU A 247 -2.92 16.62 -3.26
N GLU A 248 -2.88 15.31 -2.98
CA GLU A 248 -3.51 14.69 -1.82
C GLU A 248 -2.88 15.21 -0.51
N ALA A 249 -1.55 15.25 -0.44
CA ALA A 249 -0.85 15.77 0.74
C ALA A 249 -1.19 17.25 0.99
N ALA A 250 -1.31 18.05 -0.08
CA ALA A 250 -1.71 19.45 0.01
C ALA A 250 -3.18 19.61 0.42
N ALA A 251 -4.08 18.78 -0.10
CA ALA A 251 -5.49 18.76 0.31
C ALA A 251 -5.63 18.42 1.79
N ARG A 252 -4.90 17.40 2.27
CA ARG A 252 -4.82 17.04 3.70
C ARG A 252 -4.28 18.18 4.56
N ALA A 253 -3.19 18.83 4.13
CA ALA A 253 -2.58 19.94 4.87
C ALA A 253 -3.55 21.13 5.04
N ARG A 254 -4.44 21.36 4.06
CA ARG A 254 -5.51 22.36 4.14
C ARG A 254 -6.78 21.86 4.86
N GLY A 255 -6.76 20.66 5.43
CA GLY A 255 -7.91 20.05 6.10
C GLY A 255 -9.08 19.78 5.16
N TRP A 256 -8.77 19.40 3.90
CA TRP A 256 -9.74 19.03 2.87
C TRP A 256 -10.75 20.14 2.54
N ARG A 257 -10.31 21.41 2.58
CA ARG A 257 -11.08 22.58 2.20
C ARG A 257 -10.78 22.99 0.76
N HIS A 258 -11.80 23.51 0.06
CA HIS A 258 -11.68 24.03 -1.31
C HIS A 258 -10.92 25.34 -1.36
#